data_AF-A0A975H7S8-F1
#
_entry.id   AF-A0A975H7S8-F1
#
_cell.length_a   1.000
_cell.length_b   1.000
_cell.length_c   1.000
_cell.angle_alpha   90.00
_cell.angle_beta   90.00
_cell.angle_gamma   90.00
#
_symmetry.space_group_name_H-M   'P 1'
#
loop_
_entity.id
_entity.type
_entity.pdbx_description
1 polymer ?
#
loop_
_entity_poly.entity_id
_entity_poly.type
_entity_poly.pdbx_seq_one_letter_code
_entity_poly.pdbx_strand_id
1 'polypeptide(L)'
;MEKNKHIDELDAFAKKYVKEIKIEKAPADFTSSIINTIAEEKRNAVFKTSTLISKKGWFLIAASLISVVFIPFTNSKENTLSFLKIDFSFLEKFQNVNMFEGITISNTVYYSVFFFGFMLLFQLVFLKKYFEKRTN
;
A
#
# COMPACT_ATOMS: atom_id res chain seq x y z
N MET A 1 -4.79 45.46 -64.82
CA MET A 1 -5.93 44.57 -64.51
C MET A 1 -5.55 43.08 -64.55
N GLU A 2 -4.55 42.67 -65.34
CA GLU A 2 -4.15 41.27 -65.53
C GLU A 2 -3.53 40.57 -64.29
N LYS A 3 -2.78 41.29 -63.46
CA LYS A 3 -2.08 40.72 -62.29
C LYS A 3 -3.01 40.20 -61.18
N ASN A 4 -4.20 40.80 -61.03
CA ASN A 4 -5.17 40.39 -60.01
C ASN A 4 -5.87 39.08 -60.37
N LYS A 5 -6.08 38.84 -61.67
CA LYS A 5 -6.72 37.62 -62.19
C LYS A 5 -5.92 36.36 -61.84
N HIS A 6 -4.59 36.44 -61.88
CA HIS A 6 -3.72 35.32 -61.50
C HIS A 6 -3.79 34.98 -59.99
N ILE A 7 -4.05 35.96 -59.13
CA ILE A 7 -4.17 35.75 -57.67
C ILE A 7 -5.49 35.04 -57.38
N ASP A 8 -6.57 35.45 -58.04
CA ASP A 8 -7.89 34.85 -57.92
C ASP A 8 -7.91 33.40 -58.45
N GLU A 9 -7.21 33.13 -59.56
CA GLU A 9 -7.04 31.78 -60.09
C GLU A 9 -6.26 30.87 -59.14
N LEU A 10 -5.21 31.40 -58.49
CA LEU A 10 -4.42 30.66 -57.52
C LEU A 10 -5.19 30.37 -56.22
N ASP A 11 -5.99 31.33 -55.74
CA ASP A 11 -6.89 31.14 -54.59
C ASP A 11 -8.00 30.12 -54.89
N ALA A 12 -8.59 30.20 -56.09
CA ALA A 12 -9.60 29.22 -56.54
C ALA A 12 -9.00 27.80 -56.65
N PHE A 13 -7.76 27.69 -57.13
CA PHE A 13 -7.02 26.43 -57.17
C PHE A 13 -6.77 25.89 -55.76
N ALA A 14 -6.21 26.70 -54.85
CA ALA A 14 -5.97 26.29 -53.48
C ALA A 14 -7.25 25.84 -52.76
N LYS A 15 -8.36 26.60 -52.90
CA LYS A 15 -9.66 26.24 -52.33
C LYS A 15 -10.24 24.95 -52.89
N LYS A 16 -10.02 24.66 -54.18
CA LYS A 16 -10.46 23.41 -54.81
C LYS A 16 -9.72 22.21 -54.20
N TYR A 17 -8.39 22.28 -54.10
CA TYR A 17 -7.60 21.20 -53.52
C TYR A 17 -7.91 21.00 -52.03
N VAL A 18 -8.06 22.07 -51.26
CA VAL A 18 -8.43 21.97 -49.83
C VAL A 18 -9.82 21.34 -49.63
N LYS A 19 -10.77 21.57 -50.53
CA LYS A 19 -12.09 20.92 -50.50
C LYS A 19 -12.08 19.46 -50.97
N GLU A 20 -11.18 19.11 -51.87
CA GLU A 20 -11.03 17.74 -52.39
C GLU A 20 -10.29 16.82 -51.39
N ILE A 21 -9.53 17.39 -50.46
CA ILE A 21 -8.98 16.64 -49.34
C ILE A 21 -10.15 16.18 -48.45
N LYS A 22 -10.37 14.86 -48.39
CA LYS A 22 -11.28 14.27 -47.41
C LYS A 22 -10.78 14.66 -46.02
N ILE A 23 -11.53 15.52 -45.35
CA ILE A 23 -11.28 15.86 -43.95
C ILE A 23 -11.52 14.58 -43.15
N GLU A 24 -10.43 13.97 -42.67
CA GLU A 24 -10.51 12.85 -41.74
C GLU A 24 -11.20 13.36 -40.47
N LYS A 25 -12.46 12.99 -40.32
CA LYS A 25 -13.24 13.35 -39.14
C LYS A 25 -12.64 12.58 -37.98
N ALA A 26 -12.23 13.31 -36.93
CA ALA A 26 -11.84 12.68 -35.68
C ALA A 26 -12.93 11.68 -35.26
N PRO A 27 -12.56 10.51 -34.71
CA PRO A 27 -13.50 9.57 -34.16
C PRO A 27 -14.48 10.28 -33.22
N ALA A 28 -15.75 9.88 -33.21
CA ALA A 28 -16.76 10.51 -32.35
C ALA A 28 -16.33 10.54 -30.87
N ASP A 29 -15.54 9.54 -30.46
CA ASP A 29 -15.06 9.37 -29.08
C ASP A 29 -13.66 9.95 -28.82
N PHE A 30 -13.08 10.70 -29.76
CA PHE A 30 -11.72 11.26 -29.61
C PHE A 30 -11.58 12.11 -28.34
N THR A 31 -12.52 13.03 -28.13
CA THR A 31 -12.54 13.89 -26.94
C THR A 31 -12.74 13.08 -25.67
N SER A 32 -13.66 12.10 -25.68
CA SER A 32 -13.93 11.22 -24.55
C SER A 32 -12.71 10.39 -24.16
N SER A 33 -11.98 9.84 -25.14
CA SER A 33 -10.76 9.06 -24.93
C SER A 33 -9.64 9.90 -24.31
N ILE A 34 -9.42 11.12 -24.82
CA ILE A 34 -8.40 12.03 -24.27
C ILE A 34 -8.77 12.47 -22.86
N ILE A 35 -10.02 12.86 -22.61
CA ILE A 35 -10.47 13.30 -21.28
C ILE A 35 -10.35 12.15 -20.28
N ASN A 36 -10.74 10.92 -20.66
CA ASN A 36 -10.58 9.75 -19.81
C ASN A 36 -9.11 9.47 -19.49
N THR A 37 -8.24 9.51 -20.49
CA THR A 37 -6.79 9.29 -20.30
C THR A 37 -6.19 10.33 -19.34
N ILE A 38 -6.53 11.62 -19.53
CA ILE A 38 -6.06 12.71 -18.65
C ILE A 38 -6.64 12.56 -17.23
N ALA A 39 -7.90 12.15 -17.10
CA ALA A 39 -8.55 11.95 -15.80
C ALA A 39 -7.90 10.78 -15.03
N GLU A 40 -7.54 9.71 -15.72
CA GLU A 40 -6.82 8.57 -15.12
C GLU A 40 -5.40 8.92 -14.70
N GLU A 41 -4.64 9.64 -15.54
CA GLU A 41 -3.31 10.13 -15.18
C GLU A 41 -3.36 11.10 -13.99
N LYS A 42 -4.31 12.05 -13.99
CA LYS A 42 -4.51 12.97 -12.86
C LYS A 42 -4.89 12.23 -11.58
N ARG A 43 -5.78 11.23 -11.65
CA ARG A 43 -6.10 10.37 -10.51
C ARG A 43 -4.83 9.68 -9.99
N ASN A 44 -4.05 9.04 -10.84
CA ASN A 44 -2.83 8.35 -10.41
C ASN A 44 -1.76 9.31 -9.84
N ALA A 45 -1.69 10.55 -10.34
CA ALA A 45 -0.81 11.57 -9.80
C ALA A 45 -1.28 12.09 -8.42
N VAL A 46 -2.59 12.30 -8.24
CA VAL A 46 -3.18 12.77 -6.97
C VAL A 46 -3.19 11.68 -5.90
N PHE A 47 -3.34 10.41 -6.30
CA PHE A 47 -3.25 9.25 -5.40
C PHE A 47 -1.83 8.72 -5.22
N LYS A 48 -0.80 9.48 -5.62
CA LYS A 48 0.57 9.19 -5.20
C LYS A 48 0.66 9.54 -3.71
N THR A 49 0.09 8.68 -2.87
CA THR A 49 0.16 8.76 -1.41
C THR A 49 1.63 8.62 -1.06
N SER A 50 2.29 9.77 -0.96
CA SER A 50 3.58 9.90 -0.31
C SER A 50 3.39 9.33 1.08
N THR A 51 3.86 8.11 1.30
CA THR A 51 3.89 7.50 2.63
C THR A 51 4.68 8.43 3.52
N LEU A 52 4.01 9.09 4.48
CA LEU A 52 4.56 10.10 5.40
C LEU A 52 5.84 9.63 6.10
N ILE A 53 5.97 8.31 6.29
CA ILE A 53 7.15 7.64 6.84
C ILE A 53 7.64 6.62 5.82
N SER A 54 8.92 6.74 5.44
CA SER A 54 9.60 5.75 4.61
C SER A 54 9.55 4.36 5.26
N LYS A 55 9.55 3.29 4.46
CA LYS A 55 9.59 1.90 4.97
C LYS A 55 10.71 1.68 6.01
N LYS A 56 11.83 2.39 5.86
CA LYS A 56 12.95 2.39 6.84
C LYS A 56 12.60 3.06 8.17
N GLY A 57 11.82 4.15 8.14
CA GLY A 57 11.37 4.85 9.35
C GLY A 57 10.39 3.99 10.17
N TRP A 58 9.52 3.25 9.50
CA TRP A 58 8.64 2.27 10.18
C TRP A 58 9.43 1.17 10.90
N PHE A 59 10.51 0.68 10.29
CA PHE A 59 11.39 -0.30 10.93
C PHE A 59 12.08 0.27 12.18
N LEU A 60 12.55 1.52 12.11
CA LEU A 60 13.16 2.22 13.25
C LEU A 60 12.18 2.40 14.42
N ILE A 61 10.93 2.77 14.13
CA ILE A 61 9.87 2.92 15.13
C ILE A 61 9.56 1.56 15.79
N ALA A 62 9.44 0.50 14.99
CA ALA A 62 9.20 -0.84 15.50
C ALA A 62 10.36 -1.34 16.40
N ALA A 63 11.60 -1.15 15.96
CA ALA A 63 12.78 -1.51 16.74
C ALA A 63 12.89 -0.74 18.06
N SER A 64 12.56 0.56 18.04
CA SER A 64 12.52 1.40 19.25
C SER A 64 11.47 0.90 20.24
N LEU A 65 10.26 0.59 19.76
CA LEU A 65 9.18 0.06 20.60
C LEU A 65 9.57 -1.27 21.25
N ILE A 66 10.19 -2.19 20.49
CA ILE A 66 10.68 -3.48 21.00
C ILE A 66 11.74 -3.23 22.07
N SER A 67 12.70 -2.35 21.83
CA SER A 67 13.76 -2.04 22.80
C SER A 67 13.18 -1.57 24.16
N VAL A 68 12.21 -0.64 24.14
CA VAL A 68 11.55 -0.16 25.36
C VAL A 68 10.86 -1.27 26.14
N VAL A 69 10.24 -2.24 25.44
CA VAL A 69 9.61 -3.39 26.08
C VAL A 69 10.64 -4.34 26.66
N PHE A 70 11.79 -4.55 26.01
CA PHE A 70 12.79 -5.55 26.41
C PHE A 70 13.78 -5.07 27.49
N ILE A 71 14.13 -3.78 27.55
CA ILE A 71 15.01 -3.19 28.59
C ILE A 71 14.64 -3.58 30.04
N PRO A 72 13.36 -3.56 30.47
CA PRO A 72 13.01 -3.97 31.83
C PRO A 72 13.18 -5.48 32.09
N PHE A 73 13.24 -6.34 31.06
CA PHE A 73 13.46 -7.78 31.23
C PHE A 73 14.93 -8.15 31.38
N THR A 74 15.86 -7.34 30.85
CA THR A 74 17.30 -7.66 30.90
C THR A 74 17.95 -7.36 32.26
N ASN A 75 17.26 -6.66 33.15
CA ASN A 75 17.78 -6.30 34.48
C ASN A 75 17.57 -7.39 35.55
N SER A 76 16.85 -8.47 35.23
CA SER A 76 16.73 -9.62 36.13
C SER A 76 17.94 -10.54 35.93
N LYS A 77 18.79 -10.68 36.95
CA LYS A 77 20.05 -11.43 36.93
C LYS A 77 19.87 -12.96 36.81
N GLU A 78 18.65 -13.44 36.68
CA GLU A 78 18.37 -14.85 36.44
C GLU A 78 18.13 -15.09 34.95
N ASN A 79 19.08 -15.79 34.32
CA ASN A 79 19.00 -16.47 33.02
C ASN A 79 17.84 -16.01 32.12
N THR A 80 18.02 -14.85 31.48
CA THR A 80 17.11 -14.26 30.49
C THR A 80 16.81 -15.19 29.30
N LEU A 81 17.61 -16.24 29.09
CA LEU A 81 17.41 -17.26 28.08
C LEU A 81 16.46 -18.41 28.48
N SER A 82 16.12 -18.55 29.77
CA SER A 82 15.18 -19.60 30.21
C SER A 82 13.74 -19.32 29.79
N PHE A 83 13.35 -18.04 29.68
CA PHE A 83 12.03 -17.65 29.17
C PHE A 83 11.84 -17.96 27.68
N LEU A 84 12.93 -18.07 26.90
CA LEU A 84 12.87 -18.48 25.49
C LEU A 84 12.76 -19.99 25.29
N LYS A 85 12.80 -20.78 26.37
CA LYS A 85 12.46 -22.21 26.33
C LYS A 85 10.94 -22.40 26.28
N ILE A 86 10.28 -21.65 25.39
CA ILE A 86 8.89 -21.87 25.02
C ILE A 86 8.93 -23.07 24.06
N ASP A 87 8.36 -24.18 24.50
CA ASP A 87 8.22 -25.35 23.64
C ASP A 87 7.15 -25.04 22.57
N PHE A 88 7.60 -24.78 21.35
CA PHE A 88 6.73 -24.53 20.19
C PHE A 88 6.18 -25.81 19.56
N SER A 89 6.41 -26.99 20.15
CA SER A 89 5.86 -28.26 19.65
C SER A 89 4.33 -28.24 19.52
N PHE A 90 3.62 -27.36 20.25
CA PHE A 90 2.18 -27.15 20.05
C PHE A 90 1.84 -26.60 18.65
N LEU A 91 2.70 -25.77 18.03
CA LEU A 91 2.44 -25.19 16.71
C LEU A 91 2.46 -26.25 15.60
N GLU A 92 3.28 -27.28 15.72
CA GLU A 92 3.30 -28.41 14.78
C GLU A 92 1.95 -29.13 14.76
N LYS A 93 1.25 -29.19 15.91
CA LYS A 93 -0.10 -29.74 15.99
C LYS A 93 -1.16 -28.84 15.33
N PHE A 94 -0.95 -27.52 15.32
CA PHE A 94 -1.84 -26.57 14.65
C PHE A 94 -1.64 -26.54 13.12
N GLN A 95 -0.42 -26.79 12.64
CA GLN A 95 -0.10 -26.79 11.21
C GLN A 95 -0.77 -27.96 10.46
N ASN A 96 -1.00 -29.08 11.14
CA ASN A 96 -1.69 -30.26 10.57
C ASN A 96 -3.21 -30.13 10.52
N VAL A 97 -3.77 -29.02 10.99
CA VAL A 97 -5.21 -28.79 10.97
C VAL A 97 -5.54 -27.87 9.80
N ASN A 98 -5.99 -28.44 8.68
CA ASN A 98 -6.44 -27.73 7.47
C ASN A 98 -7.72 -26.88 7.68
N MET A 99 -7.92 -26.27 8.85
CA MET A 99 -9.13 -25.48 9.17
C MET A 99 -9.22 -24.16 8.38
N PHE A 100 -8.16 -23.76 7.69
CA PHE A 100 -8.09 -22.51 6.94
C PHE A 100 -8.13 -22.69 5.41
N GLU A 101 -8.26 -23.93 4.91
CA GLU A 101 -8.42 -24.17 3.47
C GLU A 101 -9.75 -23.56 2.99
N GLY A 102 -9.66 -22.44 2.26
CA GLY A 102 -10.80 -21.74 1.67
C GLY A 102 -11.22 -20.43 2.36
N ILE A 103 -10.59 -20.04 3.48
CA ILE A 103 -10.93 -18.80 4.17
C ILE A 103 -10.10 -17.64 3.60
N THR A 104 -10.77 -16.68 2.99
CA THR A 104 -10.16 -15.41 2.57
C THR A 104 -10.09 -14.46 3.76
N ILE A 105 -8.94 -14.41 4.42
CA ILE A 105 -8.70 -13.51 5.55
C ILE A 105 -8.50 -12.09 5.02
N SER A 106 -9.34 -11.15 5.46
CA SER A 106 -9.16 -9.74 5.15
C SER A 106 -7.98 -9.15 5.92
N ASN A 107 -7.33 -8.13 5.36
CA ASN A 107 -6.22 -7.44 6.01
C ASN A 107 -6.60 -6.93 7.42
N THR A 108 -7.84 -6.47 7.60
CA THR A 108 -8.34 -6.03 8.89
C THR A 108 -8.33 -7.16 9.92
N VAL A 109 -8.83 -8.35 9.57
CA VAL A 109 -8.82 -9.53 10.46
C VAL A 109 -7.39 -9.93 10.81
N TYR A 110 -6.47 -9.91 9.83
CA TYR A 110 -5.05 -10.19 10.07
C TYR A 110 -4.45 -9.22 11.10
N TYR A 111 -4.64 -7.91 10.93
CA TYR A 111 -4.14 -6.93 11.90
C TYR A 111 -4.81 -7.07 13.26
N SER A 112 -6.12 -7.34 13.32
CA SER A 112 -6.84 -7.56 14.58
C SER A 112 -6.29 -8.76 15.34
N VAL A 113 -6.09 -9.90 14.69
CA VAL A 113 -5.54 -11.11 15.33
C VAL A 113 -4.11 -10.86 15.82
N PHE A 114 -3.29 -10.17 15.02
CA PHE A 114 -1.92 -9.81 15.41
C PHE A 114 -1.89 -8.92 16.67
N PHE A 115 -2.66 -7.82 16.67
CA PHE A 115 -2.72 -6.91 17.81
C PHE A 115 -3.34 -7.56 19.05
N PHE A 116 -4.36 -8.41 18.87
CA PHE A 116 -4.96 -9.16 19.96
C PHE A 116 -3.97 -10.13 20.59
N GLY A 117 -3.22 -10.89 19.78
CA GLY A 117 -2.15 -11.76 20.27
C GLY A 117 -1.06 -10.98 21.01
N PHE A 118 -0.64 -9.84 20.47
CA PHE A 118 0.35 -8.97 21.13
C PHE A 118 -0.16 -8.45 22.49
N MET A 119 -1.43 -8.05 22.56
CA MET A 119 -2.04 -7.59 23.81
C MET A 119 -2.09 -8.70 24.87
N LEU A 120 -2.43 -9.93 24.48
CA LEU A 120 -2.42 -11.09 25.38
C LEU A 120 -1.03 -11.36 25.96
N LEU A 121 0.03 -11.28 25.13
CA LEU A 121 1.41 -11.43 25.62
C LEU A 121 1.77 -10.36 26.64
N PHE A 122 1.39 -9.11 26.38
CA PHE A 122 1.61 -8.00 27.32
C PHE A 122 0.88 -8.23 28.66
N GLN A 123 -0.37 -8.69 28.61
CA GLN A 123 -1.14 -9.03 29.80
C GLN A 123 -0.52 -10.17 30.60
N LEU A 124 -0.03 -11.23 29.93
CA LEU A 124 0.64 -12.36 30.58
C LEU A 124 1.91 -11.93 31.32
N VAL A 125 2.73 -11.08 30.71
CA VAL A 125 3.92 -10.49 31.35
C VAL A 125 3.53 -9.70 32.60
N PHE A 126 2.54 -8.80 32.46
CA PHE A 126 2.10 -7.95 33.56
C PHE A 126 1.58 -8.79 34.74
N LEU A 127 0.78 -9.81 34.43
CA LEU A 127 0.23 -10.73 35.42
C LEU A 127 1.33 -11.53 36.11
N LYS A 128 2.31 -12.05 35.36
CA LYS A 128 3.48 -12.75 35.92
C LYS A 128 4.23 -11.86 36.92
N LYS A 129 4.53 -10.62 36.52
CA LYS A 129 5.23 -9.64 37.38
C LYS A 129 4.42 -9.28 38.63
N TYR A 130 3.10 -9.20 38.52
CA TYR A 130 2.21 -8.96 39.65
C TYR A 130 2.25 -10.09 40.68
N PHE A 131 2.21 -11.36 40.21
CA PHE A 131 2.29 -12.52 41.10
C PHE A 131 3.67 -12.67 41.76
N GLU A 132 4.75 -12.48 41.00
CA GLU A 132 6.13 -12.55 41.50
C GLU A 132 6.40 -11.54 42.63
N LYS A 133 5.81 -10.35 42.56
CA LYS A 133 5.87 -9.32 43.62
C LYS A 133 5.09 -9.69 44.89
N ARG A 134 4.15 -10.62 44.81
CA ARG A 134 3.26 -10.99 45.93
C ARG A 134 3.72 -12.26 46.65
N THR A 135 4.54 -13.08 46.00
CA THR A 135 5.07 -14.35 46.51
C THR A 135 6.51 -14.26 47.01
N ASN A 136 7.13 -13.08 46.95
CA ASN A 136 8.46 -12.77 47.50
C ASN A 136 8.31 -11.58 48.47
#